data_AF-A0A6P7GVW9-F1
#
_entry.id   AF-A0A6P7GVW9-F1
#
_cell.length_a   1.000
_cell.length_b   1.000
_cell.length_c   1.000
_cell.angle_alpha   90.00
_cell.angle_beta   90.00
_cell.angle_gamma   90.00
#
_symmetry.space_group_name_H-M   'P 1'
#
loop_
_entity.id
_entity.type
_entity.pdbx_description
1 polymer ?
#
loop_
_entity_poly.entity_id
_entity_poly.type
_entity_poly.pdbx_seq_one_letter_code
_entity_poly.pdbx_strand_id
1 'polypeptide(L)'
;MSEFFNVQLFDGQSRQFFIDLIDKNLKLREDRNIVRPDMLQLLIEAKKSIGQKEGPNVNHSTSIKEITNIEITAQALIFFFAGFDSVSSLMCFLSYELALNPDIQTRLRQEIDDGFEKCNGRMTYDTLIGMKYLDMVISETLRKWPNFPATDRECNKRYTIEPEGPNEKPIVLEKGALVSIPIAPMHYNPKYFPDP
;
A
#
# COMPACT_ATOMS: atom_id res chain seq x y z
N MET A 1 -16.63 14.01 -7.82
CA MET A 1 -16.08 15.09 -6.98
C MET A 1 -15.02 15.91 -7.72
N SER A 2 -13.95 15.31 -8.26
CA SER A 2 -12.91 16.08 -9.00
C SER A 2 -13.41 16.77 -10.27
N GLU A 3 -14.29 16.13 -11.06
CA GLU A 3 -14.89 16.76 -12.26
C GLU A 3 -15.85 17.91 -11.94
N PHE A 4 -16.52 17.86 -10.80
CA PHE A 4 -17.48 18.89 -10.39
C PHE A 4 -16.79 20.16 -9.87
N PHE A 5 -15.61 20.02 -9.24
CA PHE A 5 -14.86 21.14 -8.67
C PHE A 5 -13.64 21.57 -9.51
N ASN A 6 -13.38 20.94 -10.66
CA ASN A 6 -12.19 21.15 -11.49
C ASN A 6 -10.87 21.15 -10.68
N VAL A 7 -10.81 20.30 -9.65
CA VAL A 7 -9.62 20.15 -8.79
C VAL A 7 -8.74 19.08 -9.41
N GLN A 8 -7.55 19.49 -9.82
CA GLN A 8 -6.49 18.57 -10.25
C GLN A 8 -5.72 18.11 -9.02
N LEU A 9 -5.52 16.79 -8.89
CA LEU A 9 -4.73 16.18 -7.81
C LEU A 9 -3.26 16.63 -7.83
N PHE A 10 -2.74 16.97 -9.00
CA PHE A 10 -1.39 17.47 -9.21
C PHE A 10 -1.45 18.71 -10.08
N ASP A 11 -0.60 19.69 -9.79
CA ASP A 11 -0.39 20.82 -10.67
C ASP A 11 0.31 20.37 -11.97
N GLY A 12 0.20 21.20 -13.01
CA GLY A 12 0.76 20.88 -14.32
C GLY A 12 2.28 20.67 -14.31
N GLN A 13 3.00 21.37 -13.43
CA GLN A 13 4.46 21.24 -13.35
C GLN A 13 4.88 19.90 -12.74
N SER A 14 4.29 19.51 -11.60
CA SER A 14 4.58 18.21 -10.99
C SER A 14 4.21 17.05 -11.93
N ARG A 15 3.04 17.15 -12.60
CA ARG A 15 2.63 16.13 -13.58
C ARG A 15 3.66 15.98 -14.70
N GLN A 16 4.10 17.08 -15.31
CA GLN A 16 5.06 17.03 -16.41
C GLN A 16 6.42 16.53 -15.93
N PHE A 17 6.87 16.95 -14.75
CA PHE A 17 8.11 16.48 -14.14
C PHE A 17 8.15 14.95 -14.02
N PHE A 18 7.08 14.33 -13.51
CA PHE A 18 7.04 12.87 -13.33
C PHE A 18 6.94 12.12 -14.66
N ILE A 19 6.17 12.62 -15.62
CA ILE A 19 6.14 12.05 -16.98
C ILE A 19 7.54 12.08 -17.60
N ASP A 20 8.19 13.24 -17.57
CA ASP A 20 9.53 13.41 -18.13
C ASP A 20 10.56 12.53 -17.43
N LEU A 21 10.46 12.36 -16.11
CA LEU A 21 11.37 11.52 -15.34
C LEU A 21 11.26 10.05 -15.75
N ILE A 22 10.04 9.52 -15.82
CA ILE A 22 9.79 8.13 -16.20
C ILE A 22 10.17 7.91 -17.66
N ASP A 23 9.77 8.79 -18.58
CA ASP A 23 10.12 8.67 -20.00
C ASP A 23 11.63 8.72 -20.24
N LYS A 24 12.36 9.60 -19.55
CA LYS A 24 13.83 9.63 -19.60
C LYS A 24 14.44 8.32 -19.10
N ASN A 25 13.88 7.74 -18.03
CA ASN A 25 14.37 6.48 -17.48
C ASN A 25 14.10 5.30 -18.42
N LEU A 26 12.91 5.24 -19.01
CA LEU A 26 12.53 4.24 -20.00
C LEU A 26 13.47 4.28 -21.22
N LYS A 27 13.64 5.46 -21.83
CA LYS A 27 14.55 5.67 -22.96
C LYS A 27 15.98 5.29 -22.62
N LEU A 28 16.48 5.72 -21.46
CA LEU A 28 17.84 5.39 -21.02
C LEU A 28 18.06 3.88 -20.89
N ARG A 29 17.06 3.14 -20.40
CA ARG A 29 17.14 1.69 -20.27
C ARG A 29 17.10 0.99 -21.62
N GLU A 30 16.27 1.46 -22.54
CA GLU A 30 16.18 0.95 -23.91
C GLU A 30 17.50 1.20 -24.67
N ASP A 31 17.99 2.44 -24.67
CA ASP A 31 19.20 2.84 -25.42
C ASP A 31 20.46 2.10 -24.94
N ARG A 32 20.56 1.85 -23.63
CA ARG A 32 21.73 1.22 -23.00
C ARG A 32 21.54 -0.26 -22.71
N ASN A 33 20.41 -0.86 -23.12
CA ASN A 33 20.04 -2.24 -22.79
C ASN A 33 20.18 -2.57 -21.29
N ILE A 34 19.78 -1.63 -20.42
CA ILE A 34 19.85 -1.81 -18.97
C ILE A 34 18.66 -2.66 -18.52
N VAL A 35 18.93 -3.86 -18.03
CA VAL A 35 17.95 -4.72 -17.36
C VAL A 35 18.21 -4.66 -15.86
N ARG A 36 17.24 -4.14 -15.11
CA ARG A 36 17.27 -4.11 -13.65
C ARG A 36 16.02 -4.77 -13.13
N PRO A 37 16.09 -5.82 -12.29
CA PRO A 37 14.90 -6.51 -11.78
C PRO A 37 14.19 -5.63 -10.73
N ASP A 38 13.44 -4.64 -11.20
CA ASP A 38 12.65 -3.70 -10.40
C ASP A 38 11.24 -3.54 -10.96
N MET A 39 10.40 -2.81 -10.23
CA MET A 39 9.00 -2.57 -10.64
C MET A 39 8.87 -1.94 -12.02
N LEU A 40 9.78 -1.04 -12.40
CA LEU A 40 9.72 -0.39 -13.71
C LEU A 40 10.03 -1.39 -14.83
N GLN A 41 10.98 -2.31 -14.61
CA GLN A 41 11.26 -3.40 -15.54
C GLN A 41 10.07 -4.34 -15.69
N LEU A 42 9.39 -4.69 -14.58
CA LEU A 42 8.16 -5.49 -14.64
C LEU A 42 7.07 -4.81 -15.48
N LEU A 43 6.93 -3.47 -15.38
CA LEU A 43 5.98 -2.70 -16.18
C LEU A 43 6.37 -2.66 -17.67
N ILE A 44 7.68 -2.56 -17.99
CA ILE A 44 8.19 -2.65 -19.37
C ILE A 44 7.91 -4.03 -19.97
N GLU A 45 8.15 -5.09 -19.21
CA GLU A 45 7.89 -6.47 -19.64
C GLU A 45 6.40 -6.75 -19.80
N ALA A 46 5.57 -6.25 -18.88
CA ALA A 46 4.11 -6.31 -19.00
C ALA A 46 3.64 -5.63 -20.30
N LYS A 47 4.17 -4.44 -20.62
CA LYS A 47 3.90 -3.74 -21.89
C LYS A 47 4.24 -4.60 -23.11
N LYS A 48 5.42 -5.25 -23.12
CA LYS A 48 5.86 -6.13 -24.22
C LYS A 48 4.99 -7.40 -24.35
N SER A 49 4.59 -8.01 -23.23
CA SER A 49 3.81 -9.25 -23.21
C SER A 49 2.39 -9.09 -23.77
N ILE A 50 1.81 -7.89 -23.65
CA ILE A 50 0.48 -7.56 -24.17
C ILE A 50 0.53 -7.34 -25.69
N GLY A 51 1.61 -6.73 -26.19
CA GLY A 51 1.83 -6.52 -27.63
C GLY A 51 2.16 -7.79 -28.43
N GLN A 52 2.54 -8.90 -27.78
CA GLN A 52 2.92 -10.15 -28.46
C GLN A 52 1.79 -11.19 -28.58
N LYS A 53 0.59 -10.92 -28.07
CA LYS A 53 -0.57 -11.83 -28.19
C LYS A 53 -1.27 -11.75 -29.56
N GLU A 54 -0.52 -11.75 -30.65
CA GLU A 54 -1.04 -11.98 -32.01
C GLU A 54 -0.94 -13.47 -32.40
N GLY A 55 -1.48 -14.35 -31.56
CA GLY A 55 -1.68 -15.76 -31.88
C GLY A 55 -3.09 -15.98 -32.47
N PRO A 56 -3.27 -16.79 -33.53
CA PRO A 56 -4.49 -16.77 -34.36
C PRO A 56 -5.74 -17.42 -33.75
N ASN A 57 -5.84 -17.60 -32.42
CA ASN A 57 -7.02 -18.21 -31.78
C ASN A 57 -7.17 -17.81 -30.30
N VAL A 58 -7.60 -16.58 -30.02
CA VAL A 58 -8.20 -16.26 -28.71
C VAL A 58 -9.46 -15.42 -28.91
N ASN A 59 -10.58 -16.14 -29.06
CA ASN A 59 -11.93 -15.58 -28.95
C ASN A 59 -12.22 -15.27 -27.48
N HIS A 60 -11.63 -14.21 -26.93
CA HIS A 60 -12.14 -13.56 -25.74
C HIS A 60 -12.08 -12.04 -25.91
N SER A 61 -13.28 -11.46 -25.90
CA SER A 61 -13.64 -10.05 -26.02
C SER A 61 -13.18 -9.22 -24.82
N THR A 62 -11.87 -9.14 -24.62
CA THR A 62 -11.25 -8.10 -23.79
C THR A 62 -10.12 -7.53 -24.62
N SER A 63 -10.36 -6.38 -25.26
CA SER A 63 -9.31 -5.59 -25.90
C SER A 63 -8.30 -5.25 -24.80
N ILE A 64 -7.21 -6.02 -24.69
CA ILE A 64 -6.13 -5.71 -23.78
C ILE A 64 -5.40 -4.53 -24.42
N LYS A 65 -5.80 -3.34 -24.02
CA LYS A 65 -5.20 -2.09 -24.46
C LYS A 65 -3.70 -2.13 -24.16
N GLU A 66 -2.88 -1.77 -25.15
CA GLU A 66 -1.43 -1.65 -24.97
C GLU A 66 -1.13 -0.69 -23.82
N ILE A 67 -0.25 -1.08 -22.90
CA ILE A 67 0.16 -0.24 -21.77
C ILE A 67 0.99 0.93 -22.32
N THR A 68 0.46 2.13 -22.22
CA THR A 68 1.12 3.36 -22.65
C THR A 68 2.17 3.82 -21.63
N ASN A 69 3.14 4.63 -22.05
CA ASN A 69 4.11 5.23 -21.11
C ASN A 69 3.43 6.10 -20.04
N ILE A 70 2.29 6.71 -20.37
CA ILE A 70 1.48 7.47 -19.41
C ILE A 70 0.90 6.53 -18.35
N GLU A 71 0.42 5.35 -18.73
CA GLU A 71 -0.06 4.34 -17.77
C GLU A 71 1.08 3.78 -16.91
N ILE A 72 2.28 3.55 -17.48
CA ILE A 72 3.48 3.18 -16.70
C ILE A 72 3.82 4.28 -15.68
N THR A 73 3.83 5.54 -16.12
CA THR A 73 4.09 6.69 -15.25
C THR A 73 3.05 6.77 -14.14
N ALA A 74 1.77 6.65 -14.46
CA ALA A 74 0.68 6.69 -13.49
C ALA A 74 0.83 5.57 -12.44
N GLN A 75 1.14 4.34 -12.87
CA GLN A 75 1.36 3.23 -11.93
C GLN A 75 2.59 3.46 -11.04
N ALA A 76 3.71 3.92 -11.62
CA ALA A 76 4.90 4.25 -10.85
C ALA A 76 4.62 5.33 -9.78
N LEU A 77 3.80 6.33 -10.13
CA LEU A 77 3.38 7.36 -9.18
C LEU A 77 2.48 6.82 -8.07
N ILE A 78 1.53 5.95 -8.39
CA ILE A 78 0.68 5.31 -7.37
C ILE A 78 1.53 4.55 -6.37
N PHE A 79 2.49 3.74 -6.83
CA PHE A 79 3.41 3.03 -5.93
C PHE A 79 4.24 3.98 -5.07
N PHE A 80 4.73 5.07 -5.65
CA PHE A 80 5.48 6.07 -4.90
C PHE A 80 4.63 6.72 -3.81
N PHE A 81 3.46 7.28 -4.14
CA PHE A 81 2.63 7.99 -3.16
C PHE A 81 2.03 7.06 -2.12
N ALA A 82 1.45 5.92 -2.53
CA ALA A 82 0.84 4.97 -1.61
C ALA A 82 1.87 4.37 -0.65
N GLY A 83 3.11 4.15 -1.12
CA GLY A 83 4.21 3.68 -0.28
C GLY A 83 4.85 4.77 0.59
N PHE A 84 4.94 6.00 0.10
CA PHE A 84 5.63 7.09 0.81
C PHE A 84 4.81 7.63 1.98
N ASP A 85 3.55 8.01 1.74
CA ASP A 85 2.73 8.68 2.76
C ASP A 85 2.43 7.76 3.95
N SER A 86 2.11 6.49 3.64
CA SER A 86 1.83 5.49 4.67
C SER A 86 3.05 5.17 5.55
N VAL A 87 4.22 4.96 4.95
CA VAL A 87 5.44 4.61 5.68
C VAL A 87 5.99 5.82 6.43
N SER A 88 5.96 7.02 5.85
CA SER A 88 6.43 8.23 6.53
C SER A 88 5.59 8.55 7.77
N SER A 89 4.26 8.46 7.68
CA SER A 89 3.36 8.64 8.83
C SER A 89 3.63 7.60 9.93
N LEU A 90 3.79 6.33 9.56
CA LEU A 90 4.16 5.26 10.50
C LEU A 90 5.48 5.59 11.20
N MET A 91 6.53 5.96 10.46
CA MET A 91 7.84 6.27 11.02
C MET A 91 7.80 7.46 11.99
N CYS A 92 6.98 8.48 11.71
CA CYS A 92 6.77 9.61 12.61
C CYS A 92 6.18 9.17 13.96
N PHE A 93 5.07 8.42 13.94
CA PHE A 93 4.41 7.96 15.17
C PHE A 93 5.23 6.90 15.90
N LEU A 94 5.92 6.02 15.17
CA LEU A 94 6.85 5.05 15.75
C LEU A 94 7.95 5.77 16.54
N SER A 95 8.56 6.81 15.94
CA SER A 95 9.61 7.59 16.60
C SER A 95 9.09 8.31 17.84
N TYR A 96 7.87 8.85 17.77
CA TYR A 96 7.19 9.47 18.90
C TYR A 96 6.95 8.49 20.06
N GLU A 97 6.38 7.31 19.78
CA GLU A 97 6.12 6.28 20.78
C GLU A 97 7.42 5.75 21.41
N LEU A 98 8.47 5.54 20.61
CA LEU A 98 9.77 5.12 21.12
C LEU A 98 10.44 6.19 22.00
N ALA A 99 10.22 7.47 21.71
CA ALA A 99 10.75 8.56 22.55
C ALA A 99 10.04 8.64 23.91
N LEU A 100 8.75 8.30 23.96
CA LEU A 100 7.96 8.27 25.20
C LEU A 100 8.16 6.99 26.02
N ASN A 101 8.64 5.90 25.40
CA ASN A 101 8.83 4.60 26.04
C ASN A 101 10.30 4.13 25.91
N PRO A 102 11.23 4.68 26.73
CA PRO A 102 12.67 4.39 26.61
C PRO A 102 13.04 2.92 26.86
N ASP A 103 12.28 2.22 27.69
CA ASP A 103 12.42 0.79 27.98
C ASP A 103 12.12 -0.05 26.74
N ILE A 104 11.03 0.25 26.03
CA ILE A 104 10.66 -0.37 24.74
C ILE A 104 11.74 -0.09 23.69
N GLN A 105 12.19 1.17 23.61
CA GLN A 105 13.26 1.54 22.67
C GLN A 105 14.56 0.77 22.95
N THR A 106 14.95 0.63 24.22
CA THR A 106 16.16 -0.09 24.60
C THR A 106 16.05 -1.57 24.23
N ARG A 107 14.91 -2.20 24.54
CA ARG A 107 14.67 -3.61 24.18
C ARG A 107 14.64 -3.84 22.67
N LEU A 108 14.02 -2.93 21.91
CA LEU A 108 14.01 -3.00 20.45
C LEU A 108 15.40 -2.85 19.86
N ARG A 109 16.18 -1.89 20.35
CA ARG A 109 17.56 -1.69 19.92
C ARG A 109 18.40 -2.96 20.17
N GLN A 110 18.23 -3.59 21.33
CA GLN A 110 18.91 -4.84 21.64
C GLN A 110 18.56 -5.96 20.65
N GLU A 111 17.28 -6.16 20.30
CA GLU A 111 16.92 -7.17 19.29
C GLU A 111 17.53 -6.87 17.91
N ILE A 112 17.58 -5.60 17.53
CA ILE A 112 18.18 -5.17 16.26
C ILE A 112 19.70 -5.42 16.27
N ASP A 113 20.40 -5.04 17.34
CA ASP A 113 21.84 -5.24 17.52
C ASP A 113 22.18 -6.73 17.50
N ASP A 114 21.44 -7.56 18.24
CA ASP A 114 21.57 -9.03 18.21
C ASP A 114 21.37 -9.60 16.79
N GLY A 115 20.46 -9.02 16.01
CA GLY A 115 20.24 -9.37 14.61
C GLY A 115 21.43 -9.04 13.72
N PHE A 116 22.04 -7.86 13.91
CA PHE A 116 23.26 -7.49 13.18
C PHE A 116 24.45 -8.39 13.54
N GLU A 117 24.62 -8.74 14.81
CA GLU A 117 25.67 -9.65 15.27
C GLU A 117 25.54 -11.03 14.62
N LYS A 118 24.32 -11.59 14.58
CA LYS A 118 24.04 -12.87 13.91
C LYS A 118 24.35 -12.88 12.41
N CYS A 119 24.31 -11.71 11.76
CA CYS A 119 24.57 -11.57 10.34
C CYS A 119 25.96 -10.98 10.01
N ASN A 120 26.92 -11.03 10.93
CA ASN A 120 28.27 -10.46 10.73
C ASN A 120 28.22 -9.00 10.25
N GLY A 121 27.29 -8.20 10.80
CA GLY A 121 27.10 -6.79 10.47
C GLY A 121 26.36 -6.51 9.16
N ARG A 122 25.91 -7.53 8.42
CA ARG A 122 25.16 -7.36 7.16
C ARG A 122 23.74 -7.90 7.29
N MET A 123 22.80 -7.02 7.64
CA MET A 123 21.39 -7.40 7.76
C MET A 123 20.88 -8.14 6.52
N THR A 124 20.24 -9.28 6.74
CA THR A 124 19.59 -10.08 5.71
C THR A 124 18.07 -9.96 5.81
N TYR A 125 17.36 -10.21 4.71
CA TYR A 125 15.90 -10.19 4.68
C TYR A 125 15.28 -11.16 5.68
N ASP A 126 15.79 -12.40 5.72
CA ASP A 126 15.28 -13.45 6.62
C ASP A 126 15.47 -13.08 8.10
N THR A 127 16.59 -12.42 8.43
CA THR A 127 16.84 -11.98 9.81
C THR A 127 15.95 -10.82 10.19
N LEU A 128 15.74 -9.85 9.30
CA LEU A 128 14.85 -8.71 9.53
C LEU A 128 13.42 -9.18 9.81
N ILE A 129 12.89 -10.10 8.99
CA ILE A 129 11.54 -10.66 9.18
C ILE A 129 11.45 -11.54 10.42
N GLY A 130 12.57 -12.15 10.84
CA GLY A 130 12.64 -12.92 12.07
C GLY A 130 12.61 -12.10 13.36
N MET A 131 12.70 -10.76 13.29
CA MET A 131 12.68 -9.88 14.47
C MET A 131 11.26 -9.72 15.01
N LYS A 132 10.92 -10.58 15.96
CA LYS A 132 9.57 -10.64 16.52
C LYS A 132 9.21 -9.38 17.30
N TYR A 133 10.12 -8.81 18.07
CA TYR A 133 9.82 -7.63 18.87
C TYR A 133 9.70 -6.37 18.01
N LEU A 134 10.51 -6.24 16.95
CA LEU A 134 10.33 -5.23 15.91
C LEU A 134 8.93 -5.29 15.29
N ASP A 135 8.47 -6.48 14.90
CA ASP A 135 7.12 -6.69 14.36
C ASP A 135 6.03 -6.29 15.37
N MET A 136 6.20 -6.62 16.65
CA MET A 136 5.30 -6.21 17.72
C MET A 136 5.23 -4.69 17.88
N VAL A 137 6.38 -4.00 17.85
CA VAL A 137 6.44 -2.54 18.00
C VAL A 137 5.79 -1.84 16.80
N ILE A 138 6.05 -2.30 15.57
CA ILE A 138 5.43 -1.77 14.36
C ILE A 138 3.91 -2.00 14.41
N SER A 139 3.48 -3.22 14.77
CA SER A 139 2.06 -3.58 14.88
C SER A 139 1.33 -2.74 15.91
N GLU A 140 1.93 -2.51 17.08
CA GLU A 140 1.31 -1.68 18.12
C GLU A 140 1.25 -0.22 17.72
N THR A 141 2.26 0.28 17.00
CA THR A 141 2.23 1.63 16.44
C THR A 141 1.08 1.77 15.43
N LEU A 142 0.89 0.80 14.55
CA LEU A 142 -0.22 0.80 13.57
C LEU A 142 -1.60 0.60 14.23
N ARG A 143 -1.66 -0.11 15.37
CA ARG A 143 -2.89 -0.24 16.17
C ARG A 143 -3.29 1.11 16.74
N LYS A 144 -2.36 1.80 17.42
CA LYS A 144 -2.59 3.12 18.04
C LYS A 144 -2.77 4.23 17.01
N TRP A 145 -1.98 4.22 15.95
CA TRP A 145 -1.93 5.29 14.95
C TRP A 145 -2.22 4.74 13.54
N PRO A 146 -3.46 4.29 13.27
CA PRO A 146 -3.80 3.79 11.95
C PRO A 146 -3.84 4.94 10.94
N ASN A 147 -3.02 4.87 9.89
CA ASN A 147 -3.00 5.86 8.81
C ASN A 147 -4.38 6.07 8.17
N PHE A 148 -5.18 5.00 8.10
CA PHE A 148 -6.55 5.02 7.61
C PHE A 148 -7.50 4.64 8.76
N PRO A 149 -8.10 5.62 9.46
CA PRO A 149 -8.93 5.33 10.63
C PRO A 149 -10.28 4.70 10.28
N ALA A 150 -10.70 4.76 9.01
CA ALA A 150 -11.87 4.08 8.49
C ALA A 150 -11.64 3.69 7.02
N THR A 151 -12.39 2.68 6.55
CA THR A 151 -12.46 2.32 5.13
C THR A 151 -13.91 2.13 4.72
N ASP A 152 -14.25 2.53 3.50
CA ASP A 152 -15.63 2.52 3.03
C ASP A 152 -15.85 1.50 1.91
N ARG A 153 -17.08 1.01 1.78
CA ARG A 153 -17.55 0.16 0.68
C ARG A 153 -18.89 0.68 0.19
N GLU A 154 -19.13 0.60 -1.12
CA GLU A 154 -20.45 0.84 -1.71
C GLU A 154 -21.09 -0.49 -2.12
N CYS A 155 -22.34 -0.67 -1.70
CA CYS A 155 -23.12 -1.86 -2.00
C CYS A 155 -23.50 -1.88 -3.49
N ASN A 156 -22.91 -2.78 -4.28
CA ASN A 156 -23.18 -2.85 -5.72
C ASN A 156 -24.46 -3.63 -6.09
N LYS A 157 -24.98 -4.45 -5.16
CA LYS A 157 -26.17 -5.29 -5.29
C LYS A 157 -26.78 -5.49 -3.91
N ARG A 158 -28.12 -5.51 -3.83
CA ARG A 158 -28.84 -5.74 -2.58
C ARG A 158 -28.27 -6.96 -1.86
N TYR A 159 -27.84 -6.76 -0.62
CA TYR A 159 -27.17 -7.78 0.18
C TYR A 159 -27.71 -7.73 1.61
N THR A 160 -28.00 -8.89 2.18
CA THR A 160 -28.44 -9.00 3.58
C THR A 160 -27.30 -9.54 4.41
N ILE A 161 -26.92 -8.80 5.45
CA ILE A 161 -26.07 -9.32 6.52
C ILE A 161 -26.99 -10.06 7.48
N GLU A 162 -26.84 -11.38 7.50
CA GLU A 162 -27.61 -12.25 8.40
C GLU A 162 -27.13 -12.09 9.85
N PRO A 163 -28.04 -12.19 10.84
CA PRO A 163 -27.68 -12.12 12.24
C PRO A 163 -26.87 -13.35 12.68
N GLU A 164 -25.81 -13.16 13.46
CA GLU A 164 -25.03 -14.26 14.05
C GLU A 164 -25.48 -14.54 15.49
N GLY A 165 -25.97 -13.51 16.19
CA GLY A 165 -26.45 -13.60 17.57
C GLY A 165 -27.97 -13.76 17.71
N PRO A 166 -28.47 -14.34 18.83
CA PRO A 166 -29.89 -14.54 19.08
C PRO A 166 -30.71 -13.24 19.19
N ASN A 167 -30.05 -12.10 19.43
CA ASN A 167 -30.68 -10.79 19.58
C ASN A 167 -30.39 -9.84 18.40
N GLU A 168 -29.72 -10.32 17.36
CA GLU A 168 -29.38 -9.52 16.19
C GLU A 168 -30.50 -9.58 15.15
N LYS A 169 -30.66 -8.50 14.38
CA LYS A 169 -31.63 -8.43 13.28
C LYS A 169 -30.87 -8.42 11.96
N PRO A 170 -31.42 -9.03 10.89
CA PRO A 170 -30.83 -8.94 9.57
C PRO A 170 -30.74 -7.48 9.12
N ILE A 171 -29.58 -7.10 8.59
CA ILE A 171 -29.34 -5.77 8.04
C ILE A 171 -29.38 -5.87 6.52
N VAL A 172 -30.35 -5.20 5.91
CA VAL A 172 -30.47 -5.16 4.45
C VAL A 172 -29.74 -3.94 3.91
N LEU A 173 -28.71 -4.17 3.11
CA LEU A 173 -27.97 -3.16 2.38
C LEU A 173 -28.54 -3.05 0.97
N GLU A 174 -29.21 -1.94 0.67
CA GLU A 174 -29.68 -1.66 -0.68
C GLU A 174 -28.53 -1.25 -1.61
N LYS A 175 -28.72 -1.39 -2.92
CA LYS A 175 -27.74 -0.96 -3.91
C LYS A 175 -27.48 0.55 -3.76
N GLY A 176 -26.21 0.95 -3.72
CA GLY A 176 -25.76 2.33 -3.49
C GLY A 176 -25.59 2.69 -2.01
N ALA A 177 -25.91 1.80 -1.07
CA ALA A 177 -25.64 2.03 0.34
C ALA A 177 -24.13 2.09 0.60
N LEU A 178 -23.68 3.10 1.37
CA LEU A 178 -22.31 3.22 1.84
C LEU A 178 -22.16 2.55 3.20
N VAL A 179 -21.17 1.67 3.31
CA VAL A 179 -20.79 0.97 4.54
C VAL A 179 -19.42 1.48 4.96
N SER A 180 -19.34 2.13 6.11
CA SER A 180 -18.08 2.55 6.70
C SER A 180 -17.63 1.56 7.78
N ILE A 181 -16.38 1.11 7.69
CA ILE A 181 -15.75 0.18 8.62
C ILE A 181 -14.83 0.99 9.53
N PRO A 182 -15.17 1.14 10.83
CA PRO A 182 -14.44 2.01 11.75
C PRO A 182 -13.20 1.31 12.33
N ILE A 183 -12.08 1.40 11.62
CA ILE A 183 -10.80 0.75 12.01
C ILE A 183 -10.27 1.29 13.35
N ALA A 184 -10.14 2.60 13.49
CA ALA A 184 -9.59 3.20 14.71
C ALA A 184 -10.45 2.87 15.94
N PRO A 185 -11.79 3.06 15.94
CA PRO A 185 -12.62 2.64 17.07
C PRO A 185 -12.52 1.15 17.41
N MET A 186 -12.33 0.28 16.41
CA MET A 186 -12.09 -1.15 16.66
C MET A 186 -10.75 -1.40 17.34
N HIS A 187 -9.69 -0.72 16.89
CA HIS A 187 -8.34 -0.82 17.46
C HIS A 187 -8.22 -0.27 18.88
N TYR A 188 -9.07 0.70 19.26
CA TYR A 188 -9.15 1.28 20.60
C TYR A 188 -10.22 0.63 21.48
N ASN A 189 -10.84 -0.47 21.04
CA ASN A 189 -11.92 -1.09 21.79
C ASN A 189 -11.36 -1.89 22.98
N PRO A 190 -11.70 -1.53 24.25
CA PRO A 190 -11.18 -2.19 25.44
C PRO A 190 -11.59 -3.66 25.56
N LYS A 191 -12.63 -4.10 24.82
CA LYS A 191 -13.02 -5.51 24.73
C LYS A 191 -11.96 -6.37 24.05
N TYR A 192 -11.22 -5.81 23.08
CA TYR A 192 -10.23 -6.54 22.28
C TYR A 192 -8.80 -6.16 22.65
N PHE A 193 -8.58 -4.93 23.13
CA PHE A 193 -7.27 -4.41 23.51
C PHE A 193 -7.35 -3.82 24.92
N PRO A 194 -6.80 -4.50 25.96
CA PRO A 194 -6.78 -3.94 27.30
C PRO A 194 -5.88 -2.70 27.35
N ASP A 195 -6.28 -1.69 28.12
CA ASP A 195 -5.61 -0.37 28.20
C ASP A 195 -5.29 0.24 26.82
N PRO A 196 -6.32 0.46 25.98
CA PRO A 196 -6.18 0.73 24.55
C PRO A 196 -5.53 2.06 24.19
#